data_AF-A0A091LNP5-F1
#
_entry.id   AF-A0A091LNP5-F1
#
_cell.length_a   1.000
_cell.length_b   1.000
_cell.length_c   1.000
_cell.angle_alpha   90.00
_cell.angle_beta   90.00
_cell.angle_gamma   90.00
#
_symmetry.space_group_name_H-M   'P 1'
#
loop_
_entity.id
_entity.type
_entity.pdbx_description
1 polymer ?
#
loop_
_entity_poly.entity_id
_entity_poly.type
_entity_poly.pdbx_seq_one_letter_code
_entity_poly.pdbx_strand_id
1 'polypeptide(L)'
;QGCDPFAQTQRSKLQHRRARINQQINKEMRMRAGAENLFRATSNHKVKETVALELSYVNSNLQLLKEELEELNSSVDVYQNDSESISVPMIPLGLKETKELDLLVPLKDIISEHYGEEGILFEKEIKEFMELQQAMRTPSRNEAGLELLMEYYNQLYFLDSRFFPPTKSLGVFFHWYDSLTGVPSHQRALAFEKGSVLFNIGALHTQIGARQDRASLPGLNQAIDAFQKAAGAFNYLKENFSNAPSLDMSAASLNMLVRLMVAQVQECVFEKMTLLRAQHDFLARLQLAQEAARVEDVYSLVHQTMTQAHVKDYVPFSWTTMVHVKSEHFKALSHYFAAIALCDCPAASDAELPEQEKAFIQFHVTMPEGPSLRVLLQDPEERRKLGKAHLKKAIMKHEEAMRIHGLCKILRKMDILQEVLSFAHKRSLSKYSEIDHEEDFFETGDAPDIHPKTHQKPEIKSPNFSQVKVTDLFHRLGPLSVFSAKNKWYPVRSVHLMRGENGFGFTLRGDSPVLIAGVIPGGCAAEAGLKEGDYIISVNGKDCKWSKHAEVVQLLKSTGEEGVEISVITL
;
A
#
# COMPACT_ATOMS: atom_id res chain seq x y z
N GLN A 1 7.32 -5.73 -18.62
CA GLN A 1 8.74 -5.28 -18.58
C GLN A 1 8.86 -4.11 -17.61
N GLY A 2 9.89 -4.08 -16.75
CA GLY A 2 10.12 -2.96 -15.83
C GLY A 2 10.59 -1.70 -16.56
N CYS A 3 10.61 -0.55 -15.87
CA CYS A 3 11.25 0.65 -16.43
C CYS A 3 12.76 0.43 -16.57
N ASP A 4 13.34 0.98 -17.64
CA ASP A 4 14.79 1.01 -17.82
C ASP A 4 15.45 1.70 -16.61
N PRO A 5 16.27 0.99 -15.82
CA PRO A 5 16.97 1.58 -14.68
C PRO A 5 17.95 2.68 -15.11
N PHE A 6 18.36 2.74 -16.38
CA PHE A 6 19.23 3.79 -16.93
C PHE A 6 18.47 5.01 -17.46
N ALA A 7 17.13 4.95 -17.57
CA ALA A 7 16.32 6.11 -17.91
C ALA A 7 16.42 7.15 -16.78
N GLN A 8 17.21 8.22 -16.98
CA GLN A 8 17.59 9.21 -15.96
C GLN A 8 16.49 10.23 -15.60
N THR A 9 15.26 9.78 -15.37
CA THR A 9 14.21 10.64 -14.79
C THR A 9 14.61 11.12 -13.39
N GLN A 10 14.08 12.25 -12.92
CA GLN A 10 14.33 12.70 -11.54
C GLN A 10 13.92 11.66 -10.49
N ARG A 11 12.83 10.91 -10.78
CA ARG A 11 12.30 9.82 -9.96
C ARG A 11 13.24 8.61 -9.85
N SER A 12 13.82 8.17 -10.97
CA SER A 12 14.78 7.08 -10.97
C SER A 12 16.10 7.47 -10.30
N LYS A 13 16.54 8.74 -10.45
CA LYS A 13 17.69 9.27 -9.70
C LYS A 13 17.46 9.23 -8.18
N LEU A 14 16.27 9.63 -7.72
CA LEU A 14 15.88 9.58 -6.31
C LEU A 14 15.89 8.13 -5.79
N GLN A 15 15.31 7.20 -6.54
CA GLN A 15 15.29 5.78 -6.20
C GLN A 15 16.71 5.17 -6.15
N HIS A 16 17.59 5.48 -7.10
CA HIS A 16 18.97 5.01 -7.09
C HIS A 16 19.76 5.55 -5.91
N ARG A 17 19.58 6.83 -5.56
CA ARG A 17 20.24 7.43 -4.40
C ARG A 17 19.76 6.78 -3.11
N ARG A 18 18.46 6.52 -3.00
CA ARG A 18 17.86 5.80 -1.87
C ARG A 18 18.42 4.40 -1.71
N ALA A 19 18.52 3.65 -2.81
CA ALA A 19 19.11 2.31 -2.81
C ALA A 19 20.57 2.31 -2.35
N ARG A 20 21.35 3.31 -2.76
CA ARG A 20 22.73 3.48 -2.30
C ARG A 20 22.80 3.74 -0.79
N ILE A 21 21.95 4.62 -0.26
CA ILE A 21 21.90 4.93 1.17
C ILE A 21 21.47 3.69 1.97
N ASN A 22 20.45 2.96 1.52
CA ASN A 22 20.01 1.71 2.15
C ASN A 22 21.14 0.67 2.24
N GLN A 23 21.97 0.55 1.20
CA GLN A 23 23.15 -0.31 1.21
C GLN A 23 24.20 0.15 2.23
N GLN A 24 24.42 1.46 2.35
CA GLN A 24 25.33 2.05 3.33
C GLN A 24 24.82 1.84 4.77
N ILE A 25 23.53 2.09 5.03
CA ILE A 25 22.88 1.82 6.33
C ILE A 25 23.08 0.35 6.71
N ASN A 26 22.86 -0.57 5.79
CA ASN A 26 23.06 -2.00 6.03
C ASN A 26 24.53 -2.34 6.35
N LYS A 27 25.49 -1.71 5.68
CA LYS A 27 26.92 -1.88 5.97
C LYS A 27 27.25 -1.39 7.38
N GLU A 28 26.84 -0.18 7.72
CA GLU A 28 27.10 0.42 9.03
C GLU A 28 26.41 -0.36 10.17
N MET A 29 25.17 -0.82 9.97
CA MET A 29 24.45 -1.69 10.92
C MET A 29 25.22 -2.99 11.20
N ARG A 30 25.79 -3.63 10.16
CA ARG A 30 26.60 -4.84 10.31
C ARG A 30 27.91 -4.56 11.05
N MET A 31 28.57 -3.44 10.77
CA MET A 31 29.78 -3.02 11.49
C MET A 31 29.46 -2.76 12.97
N ARG A 32 28.35 -2.08 13.26
CA ARG A 32 27.86 -1.85 14.62
C ARG A 32 27.64 -3.16 15.36
N ALA A 33 26.91 -4.11 14.77
CA ALA A 33 26.64 -5.41 15.40
C ALA A 33 27.93 -6.20 15.67
N GLY A 34 28.88 -6.19 14.72
CA GLY A 34 30.20 -6.79 14.90
C GLY A 34 30.98 -6.15 16.04
N ALA A 35 30.98 -4.82 16.12
CA ALA A 35 31.63 -4.06 17.19
C ALA A 35 30.96 -4.29 18.55
N GLU A 36 29.63 -4.33 18.65
CA GLU A 36 28.90 -4.65 19.88
C GLU A 36 29.23 -6.07 20.38
N ASN A 37 29.29 -7.05 19.47
CA ASN A 37 29.67 -8.42 19.81
C ASN A 37 31.12 -8.49 20.32
N LEU A 38 32.06 -7.81 19.66
CA LEU A 38 33.46 -7.76 20.09
C LEU A 38 33.60 -7.05 21.45
N PHE A 39 32.87 -5.96 21.66
CA PHE A 39 32.85 -5.23 22.93
C PHE A 39 32.39 -6.11 24.09
N ARG A 40 31.35 -6.92 23.87
CA ARG A 40 30.82 -7.88 24.85
C ARG A 40 31.76 -9.06 25.08
N ALA A 41 32.43 -9.54 24.03
CA ALA A 41 33.27 -10.74 24.10
C ALA A 41 34.67 -10.48 24.66
N THR A 42 35.24 -9.29 24.46
CA THR A 42 36.62 -8.99 24.87
C THR A 42 36.73 -8.65 26.36
N SER A 43 37.78 -9.13 27.02
CA SER A 43 38.15 -8.76 28.40
C SER A 43 39.27 -7.72 28.46
N ASN A 44 39.92 -7.42 27.33
CA ASN A 44 41.04 -6.49 27.25
C ASN A 44 40.55 -5.03 27.25
N HIS A 45 40.98 -4.25 28.25
CA HIS A 45 40.56 -2.86 28.44
C HIS A 45 40.88 -1.95 27.24
N LYS A 46 42.08 -2.05 26.67
CA LYS A 46 42.48 -1.23 25.51
C LYS A 46 41.62 -1.54 24.29
N VAL A 47 41.32 -2.81 24.06
CA VAL A 47 40.43 -3.24 22.98
C VAL A 47 39.01 -2.73 23.22
N LYS A 48 38.51 -2.75 24.46
CA LYS A 48 37.20 -2.17 24.78
C LYS A 48 37.13 -0.68 24.48
N GLU A 49 38.13 0.11 24.85
CA GLU A 49 38.18 1.54 24.57
C GLU A 49 38.19 1.83 23.06
N THR A 50 39.01 1.11 22.29
CA THR A 50 39.02 1.25 20.82
C THR A 50 37.66 0.89 20.22
N VAL A 51 37.05 -0.22 20.64
CA VAL A 51 35.75 -0.64 20.13
C VAL A 51 34.65 0.35 20.53
N ALA A 52 34.70 0.95 21.71
CA ALA A 52 33.76 1.99 22.13
C ALA A 52 33.85 3.25 21.25
N LEU A 53 35.06 3.67 20.89
CA LEU A 53 35.28 4.80 19.97
C LEU A 53 34.74 4.49 18.57
N GLU A 54 35.03 3.30 18.03
CA GLU A 54 34.50 2.84 16.75
C GLU A 54 32.96 2.75 16.76
N LEU A 55 32.36 2.25 17.85
CA LEU A 55 30.90 2.24 18.01
C LEU A 55 30.32 3.65 17.97
N SER A 56 30.99 4.63 18.59
CA SER A 56 30.57 6.03 18.52
C SER A 56 30.60 6.56 17.08
N TYR A 57 31.67 6.26 16.32
CA TYR A 57 31.80 6.68 14.93
C TYR A 57 30.73 6.04 14.03
N VAL A 58 30.53 4.72 14.15
CA VAL A 58 29.50 3.99 13.39
C VAL A 58 28.09 4.50 13.72
N ASN A 59 27.78 4.77 14.99
CA ASN A 59 26.50 5.34 15.38
C ASN A 59 26.29 6.75 14.79
N SER A 60 27.33 7.59 14.77
CA SER A 60 27.28 8.91 14.13
C SER A 60 27.02 8.80 12.63
N ASN A 61 27.72 7.91 11.92
CA ASN A 61 27.50 7.69 10.49
C ASN A 61 26.11 7.15 10.19
N LEU A 62 25.60 6.21 11.00
CA LEU A 62 24.23 5.71 10.87
C LEU A 62 23.21 6.83 11.02
N GLN A 63 23.42 7.74 11.97
CA GLN A 63 22.53 8.88 12.16
C GLN A 63 22.51 9.80 10.93
N LEU A 64 23.68 10.14 10.38
CA LEU A 64 23.79 10.94 9.16
C LEU A 64 23.11 10.29 7.96
N LEU A 65 23.29 8.98 7.76
CA LEU A 65 22.66 8.26 6.65
C LEU A 65 21.14 8.19 6.81
N LYS A 66 20.63 8.05 8.03
CA LYS A 66 19.20 8.10 8.32
C LYS A 66 18.61 9.48 8.03
N GLU A 67 19.31 10.55 8.40
CA GLU A 67 18.91 11.93 8.09
C GLU A 67 18.90 12.19 6.59
N GLU A 68 19.91 11.70 5.84
CA GLU A 68 19.92 11.81 4.37
C GLU A 68 18.75 11.05 3.74
N LEU A 69 18.45 9.84 4.23
CA LEU A 69 17.30 9.07 3.78
C LEU A 69 15.97 9.78 4.10
N GLU A 70 15.86 10.37 5.28
CA GLU A 70 14.68 11.14 5.69
C GLU A 70 14.46 12.34 4.75
N GLU A 71 15.51 13.08 4.39
CA GLU A 71 15.41 14.19 3.44
C GLU A 71 14.92 13.72 2.05
N LEU A 72 15.37 12.55 1.59
CA LEU A 72 14.87 11.95 0.34
C LEU A 72 13.42 11.50 0.44
N ASN A 73 13.02 10.85 1.54
CA ASN A 73 11.63 10.44 1.75
C ASN A 73 10.67 11.64 1.91
N SER A 74 11.22 12.81 2.26
CA SER A 74 10.49 14.06 2.37
C SER A 74 10.38 14.84 1.06
N SER A 75 11.06 14.39 0.00
CA SER A 75 11.06 15.05 -1.31
C SER A 75 9.80 14.68 -2.10
N VAL A 76 8.68 15.34 -1.78
CA VAL A 76 7.36 15.01 -2.39
C VAL A 76 7.17 15.61 -3.78
N ASP A 77 7.89 16.69 -4.13
CA ASP A 77 7.71 17.47 -5.36
C ASP A 77 7.87 16.61 -6.61
N VAL A 78 8.82 15.68 -6.56
CA VAL A 78 9.12 14.75 -7.65
C VAL A 78 7.91 13.89 -8.03
N TYR A 79 6.92 13.74 -7.14
CA TYR A 79 5.72 12.93 -7.37
C TYR A 79 4.46 13.75 -7.66
N GLN A 80 4.51 15.07 -7.46
CA GLN A 80 3.35 15.92 -7.72
C GLN A 80 3.11 16.07 -9.23
N ASN A 81 1.96 16.62 -9.59
CA ASN A 81 1.67 17.02 -10.96
C ASN A 81 2.54 18.23 -11.36
N ASP A 82 2.92 18.29 -12.65
CA ASP A 82 3.71 19.40 -13.21
C ASP A 82 2.82 20.59 -13.63
N SER A 83 1.53 20.59 -13.28
CA SER A 83 0.59 21.67 -13.61
C SER A 83 0.85 22.93 -12.78
N GLU A 84 0.59 24.10 -13.38
CA GLU A 84 0.66 25.41 -12.72
C GLU A 84 -0.38 25.61 -11.60
N SER A 85 -1.25 24.63 -11.36
CA SER A 85 -2.28 24.68 -10.33
C SER A 85 -1.67 24.65 -8.94
N ILE A 86 -1.82 25.76 -8.20
CA ILE A 86 -1.37 25.89 -6.81
C ILE A 86 -2.28 25.04 -5.91
N SER A 87 -1.85 23.83 -5.59
CA SER A 87 -2.56 22.91 -4.69
C SER A 87 -1.61 22.42 -3.60
N VAL A 88 -2.15 22.09 -2.43
CA VAL A 88 -1.33 21.60 -1.31
C VAL A 88 -0.70 20.26 -1.71
N PRO A 89 0.61 20.04 -1.54
CA PRO A 89 1.24 18.78 -1.92
C PRO A 89 0.63 17.57 -1.20
N MET A 90 0.51 16.44 -1.89
CA MET A 90 0.16 15.16 -1.27
C MET A 90 1.44 14.43 -0.83
N ILE A 91 1.34 13.59 0.20
CA ILE A 91 2.39 12.75 0.74
C ILE A 91 2.33 11.37 0.05
N PRO A 92 3.22 11.10 -0.94
CA PRO A 92 3.37 9.78 -1.52
C PRO A 92 4.30 8.91 -0.65
N LEU A 93 4.14 7.59 -0.79
CA LEU A 93 5.05 6.62 -0.19
C LEU A 93 6.11 6.17 -1.20
N GLY A 94 7.35 6.11 -0.74
CA GLY A 94 8.42 5.44 -1.45
C GLY A 94 8.19 3.92 -1.47
N LEU A 95 8.53 3.26 -2.58
CA LEU A 95 8.49 1.80 -2.68
C LEU A 95 9.52 1.18 -1.72
N LYS A 96 9.21 0.05 -1.11
CA LYS A 96 10.19 -0.82 -0.49
C LYS A 96 11.14 -1.34 -1.56
N GLU A 97 12.39 -1.50 -1.18
CA GLU A 97 13.43 -2.03 -2.06
C GLU A 97 13.77 -3.46 -1.66
N THR A 98 14.13 -4.27 -2.66
CA THR A 98 14.56 -5.65 -2.46
C THR A 98 15.88 -5.92 -3.19
N LYS A 99 16.54 -7.01 -2.79
CA LYS A 99 17.73 -7.51 -3.47
C LYS A 99 17.37 -8.45 -4.61
N GLU A 100 18.36 -8.71 -5.45
CA GLU A 100 18.25 -9.80 -6.41
C GLU A 100 18.12 -11.12 -5.67
N LEU A 101 17.25 -11.98 -6.18
CA LEU A 101 16.92 -13.26 -5.56
C LEU A 101 17.37 -14.39 -6.49
N ASP A 102 18.42 -15.10 -6.10
CA ASP A 102 18.85 -16.30 -6.81
C ASP A 102 18.03 -17.51 -6.34
N LEU A 103 17.16 -17.98 -7.23
CA LEU A 103 16.33 -19.17 -7.03
C LEU A 103 16.77 -20.34 -7.92
N LEU A 104 17.83 -20.19 -8.71
CA LEU A 104 18.18 -21.16 -9.74
C LEU A 104 18.52 -22.52 -9.14
N VAL A 105 19.48 -22.55 -8.21
CA VAL A 105 19.91 -23.79 -7.56
C VAL A 105 18.81 -24.37 -6.64
N PRO A 106 18.22 -23.59 -5.70
CA PRO A 106 17.24 -24.15 -4.77
C PRO A 106 16.00 -24.75 -5.45
N LEU A 107 15.53 -24.14 -6.55
CA LEU A 107 14.38 -24.68 -7.28
C LEU A 107 14.74 -25.91 -8.11
N LYS A 108 15.92 -25.94 -8.74
CA LYS A 108 16.40 -27.15 -9.44
C LYS A 108 16.51 -28.35 -8.50
N ASP A 109 17.03 -28.12 -7.29
CA ASP A 109 17.17 -29.15 -6.27
C ASP A 109 15.80 -29.70 -5.86
N ILE A 110 14.81 -28.84 -5.59
CA ILE A 110 13.45 -29.31 -5.27
C ILE A 110 12.79 -30.03 -6.45
N ILE A 111 12.98 -29.56 -7.69
CA ILE A 111 12.44 -30.25 -8.87
C ILE A 111 13.00 -31.67 -8.96
N SER A 112 14.28 -31.84 -8.65
CA SER A 112 14.94 -33.14 -8.72
C SER A 112 14.55 -34.04 -7.55
N GLU A 113 14.54 -33.50 -6.33
CA GLU A 113 14.27 -34.26 -5.10
C GLU A 113 12.78 -34.58 -4.88
N HIS A 114 11.91 -33.60 -5.11
CA HIS A 114 10.48 -33.71 -4.79
C HIS A 114 9.70 -34.25 -5.98
N TYR A 115 9.95 -33.72 -7.18
CA TYR A 115 9.20 -34.07 -8.37
C TYR A 115 9.82 -35.22 -9.18
N GLY A 116 11.06 -35.61 -8.89
CA GLY A 116 11.77 -36.66 -9.64
C GLY A 116 12.06 -36.28 -11.09
N GLU A 117 12.03 -34.98 -11.41
CA GLU A 117 12.24 -34.43 -12.74
C GLU A 117 13.63 -33.81 -12.85
N GLU A 118 14.22 -33.76 -14.04
CA GLU A 118 15.54 -33.13 -14.20
C GLU A 118 15.44 -31.60 -14.10
N GLY A 119 16.01 -31.01 -13.05
CA GLY A 119 15.92 -29.55 -12.81
C GLY A 119 16.45 -28.68 -13.96
N ILE A 120 17.38 -29.18 -14.77
CA ILE A 120 17.91 -28.47 -15.96
C ILE A 120 16.80 -28.15 -16.98
N LEU A 121 15.77 -29.00 -17.10
CA LEU A 121 14.69 -28.86 -18.07
C LEU A 121 13.71 -27.71 -17.75
N PHE A 122 13.83 -27.14 -16.55
CA PHE A 122 13.01 -26.06 -16.02
C PHE A 122 13.80 -24.75 -15.83
N GLU A 123 15.06 -24.71 -16.28
CA GLU A 123 15.91 -23.52 -16.13
C GLU A 123 15.31 -22.28 -16.80
N LYS A 124 14.59 -22.46 -17.91
CA LYS A 124 13.93 -21.35 -18.61
C LYS A 124 12.83 -20.73 -17.73
N GLU A 125 11.96 -21.55 -17.17
CA GLU A 125 10.85 -21.16 -16.30
C GLU A 125 11.36 -20.49 -15.02
N ILE A 126 12.45 -21.01 -14.44
CA ILE A 126 13.10 -20.40 -13.27
C ILE A 126 13.66 -19.02 -13.63
N LYS A 127 14.35 -18.89 -14.77
CA LYS A 127 14.87 -17.59 -15.25
C LYS A 127 13.75 -16.61 -15.53
N GLU A 128 12.66 -17.03 -16.15
CA GLU A 128 11.49 -16.19 -16.41
C GLU A 128 10.89 -15.63 -15.11
N PHE A 129 10.76 -16.46 -14.07
CA PHE A 129 10.34 -16.00 -12.75
C PHE A 129 11.33 -15.01 -12.12
N MET A 130 12.64 -15.26 -12.23
CA MET A 130 13.68 -14.36 -11.73
C MET A 130 13.72 -13.02 -12.49
N GLU A 131 13.48 -13.04 -13.81
CA GLU A 131 13.34 -11.84 -14.63
C GLU A 131 12.12 -11.01 -14.22
N LEU A 132 10.99 -11.65 -13.90
CA LEU A 132 9.81 -10.99 -13.35
C LEU A 132 10.10 -10.35 -11.99
N GLN A 133 10.81 -11.07 -11.10
CA GLN A 133 11.29 -10.53 -9.82
C GLN A 133 12.22 -9.34 -10.02
N GLN A 134 13.10 -9.39 -11.02
CA GLN A 134 14.00 -8.28 -11.31
C GLN A 134 13.25 -7.07 -11.88
N ALA A 135 12.28 -7.30 -12.77
CA ALA A 135 11.48 -6.25 -13.37
C ALA A 135 10.63 -5.49 -12.34
N MET A 136 10.05 -6.20 -11.36
CA MET A 136 9.19 -5.58 -10.35
C MET A 136 9.94 -4.67 -9.36
N ARG A 137 11.28 -4.66 -9.38
CA ARG A 137 12.12 -3.76 -8.55
C ARG A 137 12.07 -2.32 -9.04
N THR A 138 11.77 -2.13 -10.33
CA THR A 138 11.67 -0.81 -10.97
C THR A 138 10.36 -0.71 -11.76
N PRO A 139 9.19 -0.81 -11.08
CA PRO A 139 7.91 -0.76 -11.76
C PRO A 139 7.67 0.65 -12.31
N SER A 140 6.95 0.73 -13.43
CA SER A 140 6.53 2.02 -13.97
C SER A 140 5.50 2.69 -13.06
N ARG A 141 5.48 4.02 -13.03
CA ARG A 141 4.62 4.79 -12.11
C ARG A 141 3.25 5.09 -12.73
N ASN A 142 2.59 4.02 -13.16
CA ASN A 142 1.32 4.01 -13.88
C ASN A 142 0.67 2.61 -13.73
N GLU A 143 -0.46 2.40 -14.42
CA GLU A 143 -1.20 1.13 -14.38
C GLU A 143 -0.34 -0.07 -14.78
N ALA A 144 0.51 0.06 -15.80
CA ALA A 144 1.40 -1.03 -16.23
C ALA A 144 2.36 -1.51 -15.13
N GLY A 145 2.76 -0.62 -14.21
CA GLY A 145 3.60 -1.00 -13.07
C GLY A 145 2.80 -1.68 -11.96
N LEU A 146 1.53 -1.30 -11.79
CA LEU A 146 0.61 -2.01 -10.90
C LEU A 146 0.33 -3.42 -11.42
N GLU A 147 0.11 -3.56 -12.74
CA GLU A 147 -0.06 -4.85 -13.40
C GLU A 147 1.17 -5.74 -13.21
N LEU A 148 2.38 -5.20 -13.40
CA LEU A 148 3.64 -5.92 -13.17
C LEU A 148 3.78 -6.42 -11.72
N LEU A 149 3.48 -5.56 -10.73
CA LEU A 149 3.54 -5.95 -9.32
C LEU A 149 2.49 -7.02 -8.99
N MET A 150 1.28 -6.90 -9.55
CA MET A 150 0.20 -7.86 -9.36
C MET A 150 0.50 -9.20 -10.05
N GLU A 151 1.11 -9.17 -11.23
CA GLU A 151 1.57 -10.35 -11.94
C GLU A 151 2.56 -11.15 -11.09
N TYR A 152 3.60 -10.48 -10.56
CA TYR A 152 4.55 -11.11 -9.65
C TYR A 152 3.88 -11.62 -8.36
N TYR A 153 3.02 -10.81 -7.74
CA TYR A 153 2.27 -11.22 -6.55
C TYR A 153 1.47 -12.51 -6.78
N ASN A 154 0.81 -12.62 -7.93
CA ASN A 154 0.03 -13.80 -8.29
C ASN A 154 0.93 -15.00 -8.64
N GLN A 155 2.10 -14.79 -9.25
CA GLN A 155 3.08 -15.88 -9.45
C GLN A 155 3.61 -16.45 -8.13
N LEU A 156 3.75 -15.62 -7.08
CA LEU A 156 4.14 -16.11 -5.75
C LEU A 156 3.12 -17.09 -5.15
N TYR A 157 1.86 -17.09 -5.58
CA TYR A 157 0.89 -18.14 -5.18
C TYR A 157 1.29 -19.52 -5.71
N PHE A 158 1.67 -19.59 -6.98
CA PHE A 158 2.14 -20.81 -7.62
C PHE A 158 3.48 -21.26 -7.04
N LEU A 159 4.40 -20.32 -6.84
CA LEU A 159 5.70 -20.61 -6.22
C LEU A 159 5.54 -21.22 -4.82
N ASP A 160 4.67 -20.65 -3.98
CA ASP A 160 4.35 -21.18 -2.64
C ASP A 160 3.90 -22.64 -2.71
N SER A 161 2.92 -22.89 -3.58
CA SER A 161 2.27 -24.19 -3.68
C SER A 161 3.20 -25.24 -4.27
N ARG A 162 4.16 -24.86 -5.11
CA ARG A 162 5.07 -25.79 -5.78
C ARG A 162 6.37 -26.05 -5.06
N PHE A 163 6.89 -25.09 -4.30
CA PHE A 163 8.27 -25.20 -3.81
C PHE A 163 8.42 -24.98 -2.30
N PHE A 164 7.39 -24.54 -1.59
CA PHE A 164 7.46 -24.26 -0.15
C PHE A 164 6.66 -25.30 0.67
N PRO A 165 7.23 -26.49 0.94
CA PRO A 165 6.60 -27.48 1.80
C PRO A 165 6.59 -27.00 3.26
N PRO A 166 5.57 -27.36 4.07
CA PRO A 166 5.50 -26.96 5.48
C PRO A 166 6.67 -27.50 6.33
N THR A 167 7.27 -28.62 5.92
CA THR A 167 8.24 -29.38 6.72
C THR A 167 9.70 -29.12 6.35
N LYS A 168 9.99 -28.44 5.24
CA LYS A 168 11.36 -28.21 4.76
C LYS A 168 11.56 -26.76 4.36
N SER A 169 12.69 -26.20 4.78
CA SER A 169 13.10 -24.86 4.37
C SER A 169 13.97 -24.95 3.12
N LEU A 170 13.65 -24.11 2.13
CA LEU A 170 14.44 -23.91 0.91
C LEU A 170 15.81 -23.26 1.15
N GLY A 171 16.11 -22.77 2.36
CA GLY A 171 17.34 -22.03 2.64
C GLY A 171 17.41 -20.63 2.00
N VAL A 172 16.36 -20.22 1.28
CA VAL A 172 16.23 -18.91 0.64
C VAL A 172 15.82 -17.84 1.65
N PHE A 173 16.41 -16.66 1.54
CA PHE A 173 16.08 -15.48 2.34
C PHE A 173 15.60 -14.33 1.46
N PHE A 174 14.37 -13.88 1.69
CA PHE A 174 13.80 -12.69 1.09
C PHE A 174 14.29 -11.46 1.84
N HIS A 175 14.90 -10.52 1.14
CA HIS A 175 15.55 -9.34 1.73
C HIS A 175 14.85 -8.06 1.28
N TRP A 176 14.27 -7.34 2.22
CA TRP A 176 13.60 -6.07 1.95
C TRP A 176 14.12 -4.96 2.84
N TYR A 177 14.09 -3.75 2.32
CA TYR A 177 14.40 -2.53 3.08
C TYR A 177 13.10 -1.88 3.52
N ASP A 178 13.09 -1.42 4.76
CA ASP A 178 12.02 -0.61 5.32
C ASP A 178 11.85 0.69 4.52
N SER A 179 10.61 0.99 4.13
CA SER A 179 10.29 2.11 3.26
C SER A 179 10.36 3.48 3.95
N LEU A 180 10.47 3.54 5.27
CA LEU A 180 10.55 4.81 6.01
C LEU A 180 11.98 5.05 6.53
N THR A 181 12.62 4.00 7.04
CA THR A 181 13.89 4.07 7.77
C THR A 181 15.06 3.45 7.03
N GLY A 182 14.83 2.71 5.94
CA GLY A 182 15.88 2.04 5.16
C GLY A 182 16.53 0.86 5.87
N VAL A 183 16.01 0.48 7.04
CA VAL A 183 16.52 -0.65 7.82
C VAL A 183 16.26 -1.95 7.06
N PRO A 184 17.29 -2.79 6.81
CA PRO A 184 17.10 -4.08 6.14
C PRO A 184 16.41 -5.09 7.06
N SER A 185 15.49 -5.86 6.50
CA SER A 185 14.82 -7.00 7.11
C SER A 185 14.92 -8.19 6.19
N HIS A 186 15.08 -9.39 6.75
CA HIS A 186 15.13 -10.62 5.96
C HIS A 186 14.37 -11.75 6.64
N GLN A 187 13.64 -12.55 5.85
CA GLN A 187 12.92 -13.72 6.33
C GLN A 187 12.98 -14.86 5.31
N ARG A 188 12.80 -16.08 5.79
CA ARG A 188 12.64 -17.28 4.95
C ARG A 188 11.21 -17.48 4.46
N ALA A 189 10.24 -16.87 5.15
CA ALA A 189 8.83 -17.03 4.84
C ALA A 189 8.47 -16.27 3.56
N LEU A 190 7.91 -16.95 2.57
CA LEU A 190 7.40 -16.36 1.33
C LEU A 190 6.30 -15.31 1.59
N ALA A 191 5.56 -15.44 2.70
CA ALA A 191 4.61 -14.43 3.13
C ALA A 191 5.25 -13.03 3.28
N PHE A 192 6.53 -12.95 3.66
CA PHE A 192 7.23 -11.66 3.75
C PHE A 192 7.46 -11.02 2.37
N GLU A 193 7.80 -11.82 1.36
CA GLU A 193 7.92 -11.37 -0.04
C GLU A 193 6.55 -10.86 -0.53
N LYS A 194 5.50 -11.68 -0.38
CA LYS A 194 4.13 -11.33 -0.77
C LYS A 194 3.66 -10.04 -0.11
N GLY A 195 3.84 -9.91 1.21
CA GLY A 195 3.45 -8.71 1.96
C GLY A 195 4.21 -7.46 1.52
N SER A 196 5.50 -7.59 1.21
CA SER A 196 6.33 -6.46 0.75
C SER A 196 5.97 -6.01 -0.68
N VAL A 197 5.62 -6.95 -1.57
CA VAL A 197 5.08 -6.61 -2.90
C VAL A 197 3.73 -5.92 -2.77
N LEU A 198 2.85 -6.39 -1.88
CA LEU A 198 1.56 -5.75 -1.63
C LEU A 198 1.71 -4.33 -1.06
N PHE A 199 2.70 -4.13 -0.17
CA PHE A 199 3.06 -2.79 0.28
C PHE A 199 3.44 -1.89 -0.91
N ASN A 200 4.24 -2.40 -1.85
CA ASN A 200 4.63 -1.66 -3.05
C ASN A 200 3.45 -1.33 -3.97
N ILE A 201 2.45 -2.21 -4.08
CA ILE A 201 1.19 -1.92 -4.78
C ILE A 201 0.49 -0.72 -4.13
N GLY A 202 0.36 -0.72 -2.80
CA GLY A 202 -0.22 0.40 -2.05
C GLY A 202 0.58 1.69 -2.23
N ALA A 203 1.90 1.63 -2.10
CA ALA A 203 2.79 2.77 -2.28
C ALA A 203 2.74 3.32 -3.71
N LEU A 204 2.67 2.48 -4.74
CA LEU A 204 2.55 2.91 -6.13
C LEU A 204 1.23 3.65 -6.39
N HIS A 205 0.12 3.18 -5.80
CA HIS A 205 -1.14 3.92 -5.84
C HIS A 205 -1.03 5.32 -5.23
N THR A 206 -0.28 5.50 -4.12
CA THR A 206 -0.07 6.84 -3.54
C THR A 206 0.67 7.78 -4.48
N GLN A 207 1.66 7.26 -5.23
CA GLN A 207 2.42 8.04 -6.20
C GLN A 207 1.55 8.40 -7.41
N ILE A 208 0.69 7.49 -7.86
CA ILE A 208 -0.28 7.75 -8.93
C ILE A 208 -1.28 8.82 -8.50
N GLY A 209 -1.78 8.76 -7.26
CA GLY A 209 -2.71 9.73 -6.69
C GLY A 209 -2.11 11.13 -6.55
N ALA A 210 -0.87 11.24 -6.05
CA ALA A 210 -0.17 12.51 -5.91
C ALA A 210 0.12 13.20 -7.26
N ARG A 211 0.24 12.42 -8.33
CA ARG A 211 0.53 12.93 -9.68
C ARG A 211 -0.70 13.49 -10.42
N GLN A 212 -1.91 13.25 -9.93
CA GLN A 212 -3.11 13.65 -10.65
C GLN A 212 -3.31 15.17 -10.68
N ASP A 213 -3.89 15.67 -11.77
CA ASP A 213 -4.30 17.07 -11.88
C ASP A 213 -5.58 17.33 -11.05
N ARG A 214 -5.40 17.86 -9.84
CA ARG A 214 -6.50 18.14 -8.92
C ARG A 214 -7.23 19.45 -9.21
N ALA A 215 -6.83 20.22 -10.22
CA ALA A 215 -7.65 21.32 -10.74
C ALA A 215 -8.80 20.83 -11.64
N SER A 216 -8.77 19.56 -12.05
CA SER A 216 -9.77 18.95 -12.92
C SER A 216 -10.62 17.91 -12.19
N LEU A 217 -11.91 17.83 -12.53
CA LEU A 217 -12.81 16.81 -11.98
C LEU A 217 -12.34 15.36 -12.30
N PRO A 218 -11.86 15.04 -13.52
CA PRO A 218 -11.32 13.71 -13.81
C PRO A 218 -10.08 13.38 -12.96
N GLY A 219 -9.14 14.31 -12.80
CA GLY A 219 -7.94 14.09 -12.01
C GLY A 219 -8.24 13.93 -10.52
N LEU A 220 -9.20 14.69 -9.97
CA LEU A 220 -9.68 14.48 -8.61
C LEU A 220 -10.31 13.11 -8.39
N ASN A 221 -11.17 12.65 -9.30
CA ASN A 221 -11.76 11.31 -9.19
C ASN A 221 -10.69 10.22 -9.27
N GLN A 222 -9.67 10.38 -10.12
CA GLN A 222 -8.52 9.47 -10.19
C GLN A 222 -7.67 9.51 -8.91
N ALA A 223 -7.46 10.69 -8.32
CA ALA A 223 -6.72 10.83 -7.06
C ALA A 223 -7.46 10.14 -5.90
N ILE A 224 -8.77 10.36 -5.81
CA ILE A 224 -9.65 9.69 -4.84
C ILE A 224 -9.54 8.17 -5.01
N ASP A 225 -9.74 7.65 -6.22
CA ASP A 225 -9.68 6.21 -6.47
C ASP A 225 -8.31 5.61 -6.12
N ALA A 226 -7.22 6.29 -6.48
CA ALA A 226 -5.86 5.85 -6.18
C ALA A 226 -5.59 5.79 -4.66
N PHE A 227 -5.91 6.84 -3.90
CA PHE A 227 -5.71 6.82 -2.45
C PHE A 227 -6.65 5.84 -1.73
N GLN A 228 -7.87 5.61 -2.22
CA GLN A 228 -8.77 4.58 -1.71
C GLN A 228 -8.21 3.15 -1.91
N LYS A 229 -7.61 2.88 -3.08
CA LYS A 229 -6.92 1.62 -3.37
C LYS A 229 -5.64 1.45 -2.54
N ALA A 230 -4.88 2.54 -2.33
CA ALA A 230 -3.72 2.52 -1.44
C ALA A 230 -4.11 2.19 0.00
N ALA A 231 -5.15 2.85 0.53
CA ALA A 231 -5.71 2.54 1.85
C ALA A 231 -6.13 1.06 1.95
N GLY A 232 -6.75 0.51 0.91
CA GLY A 232 -7.16 -0.89 0.86
C GLY A 232 -5.99 -1.87 0.85
N ALA A 233 -4.92 -1.58 0.10
CA ALA A 233 -3.72 -2.40 0.11
C ALA A 233 -3.07 -2.45 1.51
N PHE A 234 -2.91 -1.29 2.17
CA PHE A 234 -2.36 -1.24 3.53
C PHE A 234 -3.28 -1.88 4.58
N ASN A 235 -4.60 -1.71 4.44
CA ASN A 235 -5.55 -2.35 5.34
C ASN A 235 -5.56 -3.88 5.18
N TYR A 236 -5.52 -4.37 3.93
CA TYR A 236 -5.40 -5.79 3.66
C TYR A 236 -4.10 -6.37 4.24
N LEU A 237 -2.98 -5.66 4.06
CA LEU A 237 -1.69 -6.06 4.63
C LEU A 237 -1.77 -6.18 6.16
N LYS A 238 -2.38 -5.19 6.83
CA LYS A 238 -2.58 -5.18 8.29
C LYS A 238 -3.43 -6.36 8.78
N GLU A 239 -4.46 -6.75 8.04
CA GLU A 239 -5.39 -7.81 8.42
C GLU A 239 -4.86 -9.22 8.13
N ASN A 240 -4.05 -9.40 7.08
CA ASN A 240 -3.68 -10.72 6.57
C ASN A 240 -2.20 -11.10 6.81
N PHE A 241 -1.33 -10.14 7.12
CA PHE A 241 0.12 -10.37 7.32
C PHE A 241 0.54 -9.99 8.74
N SER A 242 0.16 -10.81 9.71
CA SER A 242 0.59 -10.68 11.10
C SER A 242 2.10 -10.88 11.26
N ASN A 243 2.69 -10.30 12.32
CA ASN A 243 4.11 -10.44 12.66
C ASN A 243 5.07 -9.96 11.57
N ALA A 244 4.78 -8.82 10.96
CA ALA A 244 5.68 -8.20 9.99
C ALA A 244 7.07 -7.94 10.61
N PRO A 245 8.17 -8.29 9.92
CA PRO A 245 9.52 -8.19 10.46
C PRO A 245 10.10 -6.78 10.35
N SER A 246 9.47 -5.91 9.54
CA SER A 246 9.87 -4.53 9.31
C SER A 246 8.82 -3.58 9.89
N LEU A 247 9.29 -2.42 10.36
CA LEU A 247 8.48 -1.49 11.14
C LEU A 247 7.45 -0.75 10.29
N ASP A 248 7.76 -0.47 9.03
CA ASP A 248 6.84 0.08 8.04
C ASP A 248 5.60 -0.80 7.77
N MET A 249 5.70 -2.09 8.04
CA MET A 249 4.61 -3.06 7.93
C MET A 249 4.03 -3.46 9.30
N SER A 250 4.44 -2.81 10.39
CA SER A 250 3.83 -3.01 11.70
C SER A 250 2.36 -2.57 11.70
N ALA A 251 1.54 -3.16 12.57
CA ALA A 251 0.12 -2.83 12.66
C ALA A 251 -0.12 -1.32 12.92
N ALA A 252 0.75 -0.69 13.71
CA ALA A 252 0.66 0.73 14.00
C ALA A 252 1.03 1.60 12.80
N SER A 253 2.14 1.30 12.11
CA SER A 253 2.52 2.01 10.89
C SER A 253 1.47 1.87 9.81
N LEU A 254 0.93 0.67 9.59
CA LEU A 254 -0.13 0.44 8.61
C LEU A 254 -1.43 1.16 9.00
N ASN A 255 -1.78 1.22 10.29
CA ASN A 255 -2.92 2.02 10.75
C ASN A 255 -2.72 3.51 10.44
N MET A 256 -1.53 4.04 10.72
CA MET A 256 -1.16 5.43 10.40
C MET A 256 -1.25 5.69 8.89
N LEU A 257 -0.70 4.79 8.06
CA LEU A 257 -0.74 4.92 6.59
C LEU A 257 -2.17 4.88 6.05
N VAL A 258 -3.02 3.98 6.56
CA VAL A 258 -4.45 3.93 6.19
C VAL A 258 -5.14 5.26 6.54
N ARG A 259 -4.90 5.81 7.74
CA ARG A 259 -5.48 7.10 8.14
C ARG A 259 -4.98 8.24 7.26
N LEU A 260 -3.69 8.27 6.93
CA LEU A 260 -3.12 9.27 6.03
C LEU A 260 -3.77 9.21 4.65
N MET A 261 -3.96 8.01 4.08
CA MET A 261 -4.62 7.85 2.78
C MET A 261 -6.08 8.33 2.84
N VAL A 262 -6.82 7.99 3.90
CA VAL A 262 -8.20 8.46 4.11
C VAL A 262 -8.26 9.99 4.23
N ALA A 263 -7.29 10.61 4.90
CA ALA A 263 -7.23 12.07 5.01
C ALA A 263 -6.97 12.75 3.65
N GLN A 264 -6.08 12.18 2.83
CA GLN A 264 -5.84 12.69 1.46
C GLN A 264 -7.05 12.49 0.54
N VAL A 265 -7.80 11.38 0.68
CA VAL A 265 -9.09 11.21 -0.01
C VAL A 265 -10.07 12.32 0.39
N GLN A 266 -10.15 12.61 1.69
CA GLN A 266 -11.06 13.61 2.23
C GLN A 266 -10.71 15.03 1.75
N GLU A 267 -9.42 15.36 1.62
CA GLU A 267 -8.93 16.58 0.99
C GLU A 267 -9.36 16.68 -0.49
N CYS A 268 -9.18 15.61 -1.27
CA CYS A 268 -9.65 15.58 -2.66
C CYS A 268 -11.18 15.71 -2.78
N VAL A 269 -11.95 15.17 -1.82
CA VAL A 269 -13.42 15.35 -1.78
C VAL A 269 -13.78 16.82 -1.55
N PHE A 270 -13.09 17.49 -0.63
CA PHE A 270 -13.26 18.92 -0.40
C PHE A 270 -12.92 19.76 -1.65
N GLU A 271 -11.78 19.49 -2.31
CA GLU A 271 -11.39 20.14 -3.56
C GLU A 271 -12.44 19.92 -4.67
N LYS A 272 -12.97 18.69 -4.78
CA LYS A 272 -14.05 18.34 -5.72
C LYS A 272 -15.33 19.13 -5.46
N MET A 273 -15.72 19.28 -4.19
CA MET A 273 -16.88 20.08 -3.83
C MET A 273 -16.68 21.56 -4.16
N THR A 274 -15.47 22.08 -3.93
CA THR A 274 -15.10 23.47 -4.25
C THR A 274 -15.20 23.75 -5.75
N LEU A 275 -14.77 22.81 -6.60
CA LEU A 275 -14.88 22.94 -8.06
C LEU A 275 -16.31 22.83 -8.58
N LEU A 276 -17.13 21.93 -8.01
CA LEU A 276 -18.51 21.72 -8.45
C LEU A 276 -19.47 22.82 -7.99
N ARG A 277 -19.18 23.49 -6.87
CA ARG A 277 -20.09 24.43 -6.21
C ARG A 277 -19.63 25.86 -6.41
N ALA A 278 -19.95 26.40 -7.59
CA ALA A 278 -19.89 27.83 -7.86
C ALA A 278 -21.14 28.61 -7.36
N GLN A 279 -22.03 27.97 -6.60
CA GLN A 279 -23.28 28.60 -6.14
C GLN A 279 -23.05 29.39 -4.85
N HIS A 280 -23.45 30.66 -4.85
CA HIS A 280 -23.36 31.60 -3.73
C HIS A 280 -24.42 31.37 -2.64
N ASP A 281 -24.97 30.16 -2.57
CA ASP A 281 -26.01 29.80 -1.62
C ASP A 281 -25.46 29.57 -0.20
N PHE A 282 -26.26 29.95 0.80
CA PHE A 282 -25.92 29.87 2.22
C PHE A 282 -25.64 28.43 2.64
N LEU A 283 -26.53 27.49 2.30
CA LEU A 283 -26.39 26.08 2.67
C LEU A 283 -25.18 25.44 1.99
N ALA A 284 -24.93 25.78 0.73
CA ALA A 284 -23.76 25.28 0.00
C ALA A 284 -22.43 25.70 0.66
N ARG A 285 -22.34 26.95 1.15
CA ARG A 285 -21.16 27.47 1.86
C ARG A 285 -20.99 26.87 3.26
N LEU A 286 -22.07 26.67 4.01
CA LEU A 286 -22.02 25.93 5.28
C LEU A 286 -21.52 24.50 5.06
N GLN A 287 -22.00 23.82 4.01
CA GLN A 287 -21.54 22.48 3.68
C GLN A 287 -20.05 22.44 3.31
N LEU A 288 -19.53 23.43 2.56
CA LEU A 288 -18.09 23.56 2.29
C LEU A 288 -17.29 23.77 3.59
N ALA A 289 -17.80 24.58 4.51
CA ALA A 289 -17.19 24.78 5.82
C ALA A 289 -17.13 23.48 6.65
N GLN A 290 -18.21 22.68 6.65
CA GLN A 290 -18.24 21.40 7.35
C GLN A 290 -17.31 20.36 6.71
N GLU A 291 -17.20 20.35 5.38
CA GLU A 291 -16.29 19.45 4.67
C GLU A 291 -14.83 19.82 4.97
N ALA A 292 -14.48 21.11 4.99
CA ALA A 292 -13.15 21.58 5.43
C ALA A 292 -12.87 21.20 6.90
N ALA A 293 -13.84 21.35 7.80
CA ALA A 293 -13.74 20.90 9.19
C ALA A 293 -13.54 19.37 9.27
N ARG A 294 -14.12 18.61 8.34
CA ARG A 294 -13.89 17.17 8.23
C ARG A 294 -12.49 16.82 7.78
N VAL A 295 -11.92 17.56 6.82
CA VAL A 295 -10.52 17.39 6.40
C VAL A 295 -9.56 17.67 7.57
N GLU A 296 -9.84 18.71 8.35
CA GLU A 296 -9.08 19.02 9.57
C GLU A 296 -9.13 17.87 10.59
N ASP A 297 -10.33 17.39 10.94
CA ASP A 297 -10.53 16.31 11.91
C ASP A 297 -9.72 15.05 11.54
N VAL A 298 -9.79 14.62 10.27
CA VAL A 298 -9.05 13.43 9.83
C VAL A 298 -7.54 13.64 9.83
N TYR A 299 -7.02 14.84 9.49
CA TYR A 299 -5.60 15.13 9.60
C TYR A 299 -5.12 15.28 11.04
N SER A 300 -5.93 15.83 11.93
CA SER A 300 -5.66 15.89 13.37
C SER A 300 -5.47 14.48 13.94
N LEU A 301 -6.34 13.54 13.57
CA LEU A 301 -6.21 12.13 13.95
C LEU A 301 -4.93 11.48 13.38
N VAL A 302 -4.52 11.82 12.16
CA VAL A 302 -3.25 11.35 11.58
C VAL A 302 -2.07 11.90 12.39
N HIS A 303 -2.06 13.20 12.70
CA HIS A 303 -1.01 13.82 13.51
C HIS A 303 -0.91 13.19 14.91
N GLN A 304 -2.05 12.97 15.58
CA GLN A 304 -2.10 12.25 16.86
C GLN A 304 -1.52 10.84 16.75
N THR A 305 -1.76 10.14 15.63
CA THR A 305 -1.19 8.81 15.41
C THR A 305 0.31 8.87 15.16
N MET A 306 0.79 9.83 14.36
CA MET A 306 2.21 10.02 14.06
C MET A 306 3.03 10.44 15.28
N THR A 307 2.42 11.11 16.27
CA THR A 307 3.10 11.55 17.49
C THR A 307 3.17 10.49 18.59
N GLN A 308 2.49 9.35 18.43
CA GLN A 308 2.60 8.22 19.36
C GLN A 308 4.00 7.60 19.32
N ALA A 309 4.52 7.20 20.49
CA ALA A 309 5.90 6.75 20.65
C ALA A 309 6.34 5.63 19.70
N HIS A 310 5.43 4.74 19.33
CA HIS A 310 5.72 3.60 18.45
C HIS A 310 5.71 3.95 16.95
N VAL A 311 5.32 5.17 16.56
CA VAL A 311 5.33 5.68 15.17
C VAL A 311 6.29 6.85 15.02
N LYS A 312 6.37 7.73 16.03
CA LYS A 312 7.07 9.02 16.00
C LYS A 312 8.52 8.93 15.56
N ASP A 313 9.24 7.93 16.03
CA ASP A 313 10.69 7.80 15.76
C ASP A 313 10.99 7.20 14.37
N TYR A 314 9.95 6.85 13.60
CA TYR A 314 10.08 6.15 12.32
C TYR A 314 9.50 6.92 11.13
N VAL A 315 8.55 7.83 11.37
CA VAL A 315 7.94 8.65 10.33
C VAL A 315 8.77 9.93 10.16
N PRO A 316 9.05 10.36 8.92
CA PRO A 316 9.75 11.62 8.68
C PRO A 316 9.11 12.80 9.43
N PHE A 317 9.92 13.62 10.07
CA PHE A 317 9.45 14.79 10.82
C PHE A 317 8.71 15.77 9.88
N SER A 318 9.15 15.86 8.63
CA SER A 318 8.49 16.64 7.58
C SER A 318 7.04 16.21 7.32
N TRP A 319 6.74 14.91 7.35
CA TRP A 319 5.39 14.39 7.13
C TRP A 319 4.49 14.73 8.30
N THR A 320 4.98 14.52 9.53
CA THR A 320 4.26 14.89 10.75
C THR A 320 3.96 16.39 10.76
N THR A 321 4.94 17.21 10.37
CA THR A 321 4.75 18.67 10.25
C THR A 321 3.76 19.02 9.14
N MET A 322 3.86 18.40 7.96
CA MET A 322 2.95 18.64 6.84
C MET A 322 1.50 18.36 7.22
N VAL A 323 1.25 17.21 7.86
CA VAL A 323 -0.08 16.84 8.35
C VAL A 323 -0.61 17.86 9.36
N HIS A 324 0.24 18.37 10.25
CA HIS A 324 -0.14 19.41 11.20
C HIS A 324 -0.47 20.74 10.50
N VAL A 325 0.36 21.17 9.55
CA VAL A 325 0.10 22.36 8.73
C VAL A 325 -1.23 22.21 7.98
N LYS A 326 -1.50 21.05 7.38
CA LYS A 326 -2.78 20.76 6.71
C LYS A 326 -3.95 20.84 7.68
N SER A 327 -3.84 20.25 8.87
CA SER A 327 -4.89 20.33 9.90
C SER A 327 -5.22 21.79 10.25
N GLU A 328 -4.22 22.62 10.56
CA GLU A 328 -4.44 24.04 10.89
C GLU A 328 -4.97 24.85 9.68
N HIS A 329 -4.48 24.56 8.47
CA HIS A 329 -4.97 25.19 7.23
C HIS A 329 -6.44 24.87 6.96
N PHE A 330 -6.84 23.60 7.04
CA PHE A 330 -8.24 23.21 6.82
C PHE A 330 -9.15 23.68 7.97
N LYS A 331 -8.63 23.81 9.20
CA LYS A 331 -9.33 24.52 10.28
C LYS A 331 -9.62 25.95 9.86
N ALA A 332 -8.61 26.68 9.40
CA ALA A 332 -8.76 28.05 8.96
C ALA A 332 -9.77 28.18 7.80
N LEU A 333 -9.69 27.30 6.80
CA LEU A 333 -10.64 27.27 5.68
C LEU A 333 -12.08 27.03 6.16
N SER A 334 -12.30 26.13 7.12
CA SER A 334 -13.64 25.88 7.66
C SER A 334 -14.27 27.16 8.23
N HIS A 335 -13.50 27.91 9.03
CA HIS A 335 -13.95 29.18 9.60
C HIS A 335 -14.09 30.27 8.52
N TYR A 336 -13.20 30.30 7.53
CA TYR A 336 -13.32 31.20 6.39
C TYR A 336 -14.64 31.00 5.63
N PHE A 337 -14.97 29.77 5.25
CA PHE A 337 -16.23 29.50 4.53
C PHE A 337 -17.48 29.76 5.38
N ALA A 338 -17.39 29.52 6.70
CA ALA A 338 -18.47 29.88 7.64
C ALA A 338 -18.73 31.39 7.65
N ALA A 339 -17.67 32.21 7.72
CA ALA A 339 -17.79 33.65 7.67
C ALA A 339 -18.33 34.15 6.33
N ILE A 340 -17.88 33.54 5.22
CA ILE A 340 -18.36 33.85 3.89
C ILE A 340 -19.87 33.53 3.75
N ALA A 341 -20.34 32.41 4.32
CA ALA A 341 -21.77 32.11 4.39
C ALA A 341 -22.54 33.19 5.16
N LEU A 342 -22.04 33.61 6.32
CA LEU A 342 -22.69 34.62 7.16
C LEU A 342 -22.71 36.01 6.49
N CYS A 343 -21.60 36.43 5.90
CA CYS A 343 -21.40 37.81 5.44
C CYS A 343 -21.87 38.09 4.01
N ASP A 344 -21.68 37.19 3.03
CA ASP A 344 -22.04 37.54 1.63
C ASP A 344 -23.32 36.87 1.12
N CYS A 345 -23.88 35.91 1.85
CA CYS A 345 -25.19 35.38 1.47
C CYS A 345 -26.29 36.32 1.96
N PRO A 346 -27.41 36.45 1.21
CA PRO A 346 -28.52 37.27 1.64
C PRO A 346 -29.10 36.76 2.98
N ALA A 347 -29.77 37.66 3.69
CA ALA A 347 -30.54 37.31 4.88
C ALA A 347 -31.62 36.27 4.50
N ALA A 348 -31.92 35.37 5.43
CA ALA A 348 -32.90 34.31 5.22
C ALA A 348 -34.29 34.91 4.97
N SER A 349 -34.95 34.50 3.88
CA SER A 349 -36.37 34.79 3.70
C SER A 349 -37.22 33.96 4.67
N ASP A 350 -38.44 34.41 5.00
CA ASP A 350 -39.33 33.67 5.91
C ASP A 350 -39.64 32.23 5.45
N ALA A 351 -39.56 31.98 4.14
CA ALA A 351 -39.75 30.65 3.56
C ALA A 351 -38.54 29.71 3.76
N GLU A 352 -37.31 30.26 3.75
CA GLU A 352 -36.05 29.50 3.87
C GLU A 352 -35.59 29.36 5.33
N LEU A 353 -36.08 30.25 6.21
CA LEU A 353 -35.70 30.33 7.61
C LEU A 353 -35.75 28.98 8.34
N PRO A 354 -36.83 28.15 8.23
CA PRO A 354 -36.89 26.89 8.97
C PRO A 354 -35.80 25.89 8.55
N GLU A 355 -35.43 25.88 7.27
CA GLU A 355 -34.38 25.00 6.75
C GLU A 355 -32.99 25.49 7.17
N GLN A 356 -32.75 26.81 7.09
CA GLN A 356 -31.49 27.42 7.52
C GLN A 356 -31.29 27.29 9.04
N GLU A 357 -32.34 27.50 9.86
CA GLU A 357 -32.28 27.27 11.31
C GLU A 357 -31.86 25.84 11.63
N LYS A 358 -32.50 24.85 11.00
CA LYS A 358 -32.20 23.43 11.22
C LYS A 358 -30.77 23.08 10.81
N ALA A 359 -30.29 23.61 9.68
CA ALA A 359 -28.93 23.40 9.22
C ALA A 359 -27.91 24.04 10.17
N PHE A 360 -28.19 25.26 10.66
CA PHE A 360 -27.30 26.01 11.52
C PHE A 360 -27.18 25.42 12.94
N ILE A 361 -28.26 24.86 13.49
CA ILE A 361 -28.23 24.13 14.77
C ILE A 361 -27.25 22.94 14.69
N GLN A 362 -27.15 22.28 13.54
CA GLN A 362 -26.24 21.16 13.32
C GLN A 362 -24.85 21.60 12.83
N PHE A 363 -24.64 22.90 12.62
CA PHE A 363 -23.45 23.44 12.02
C PHE A 363 -22.33 23.65 13.04
N HIS A 364 -22.64 24.17 14.22
CA HIS A 364 -21.67 24.37 15.30
C HIS A 364 -21.70 23.23 16.32
N VAL A 365 -20.56 22.96 16.95
CA VAL A 365 -20.44 22.00 18.07
C VAL A 365 -21.16 22.53 19.31
N THR A 366 -21.02 23.83 19.56
CA THR A 366 -21.70 24.57 20.62
C THR A 366 -22.41 25.76 19.99
N MET A 367 -23.63 26.04 20.42
CA MET A 367 -24.38 27.19 19.90
C MET A 367 -23.61 28.50 20.19
N PRO A 368 -23.58 29.45 19.24
CA PRO A 368 -22.98 30.75 19.47
C PRO A 368 -23.69 31.49 20.60
N GLU A 369 -22.91 32.18 21.43
CA GLU A 369 -23.44 33.13 22.40
C GLU A 369 -24.02 34.34 21.65
N GLY A 370 -25.16 34.85 22.10
CA GLY A 370 -25.81 36.01 21.47
C GLY A 370 -27.33 35.88 21.36
N PRO A 371 -27.96 36.58 20.41
CA PRO A 371 -29.41 36.60 20.26
C PRO A 371 -29.94 35.24 19.77
N SER A 372 -31.27 35.07 19.81
CA SER A 372 -31.90 33.85 19.30
C SER A 372 -31.53 33.60 17.83
N LEU A 373 -31.47 32.34 17.42
CA LEU A 373 -31.05 31.94 16.06
C LEU A 373 -31.83 32.65 14.94
N ARG A 374 -33.13 32.93 15.16
CA ARG A 374 -33.95 33.70 14.21
C ARG A 374 -33.40 35.08 13.95
N VAL A 375 -33.13 35.78 15.04
CA VAL A 375 -32.56 37.13 14.99
C VAL A 375 -31.18 37.06 14.34
N LEU A 376 -30.34 36.11 14.75
CA LEU A 376 -29.01 35.92 14.16
C LEU A 376 -29.06 35.69 12.65
N LEU A 377 -29.99 34.90 12.12
CA LEU A 377 -30.04 34.56 10.68
C LEU A 377 -30.72 35.64 9.82
N GLN A 378 -31.58 36.47 10.40
CA GLN A 378 -32.30 37.54 9.71
C GLN A 378 -31.58 38.89 9.78
N ASP A 379 -30.91 39.18 10.89
CA ASP A 379 -30.23 40.46 11.12
C ASP A 379 -28.83 40.47 10.46
N PRO A 380 -28.59 41.29 9.43
CA PRO A 380 -27.27 41.38 8.79
C PRO A 380 -26.15 41.78 9.75
N GLU A 381 -26.43 42.58 10.77
CA GLU A 381 -25.42 43.04 11.73
C GLU A 381 -24.97 41.89 12.65
N GLU A 382 -25.91 41.08 13.12
CA GLU A 382 -25.60 39.91 13.96
C GLU A 382 -24.86 38.82 13.16
N ARG A 383 -25.22 38.62 11.89
CA ARG A 383 -24.44 37.75 10.97
C ARG A 383 -23.04 38.28 10.78
N ARG A 384 -22.87 39.59 10.59
CA ARG A 384 -21.57 40.24 10.43
C ARG A 384 -20.71 40.05 11.68
N LYS A 385 -21.26 40.24 12.89
CA LYS A 385 -20.55 40.02 14.17
C LYS A 385 -20.01 38.59 14.29
N LEU A 386 -20.86 37.58 14.04
CA LEU A 386 -20.43 36.18 14.08
C LEU A 386 -19.45 35.85 12.94
N GLY A 387 -19.66 36.40 11.74
CA GLY A 387 -18.74 36.26 10.61
C GLY A 387 -17.36 36.85 10.90
N LYS A 388 -17.29 38.00 11.58
CA LYS A 388 -16.05 38.64 12.05
C LYS A 388 -15.29 37.75 13.04
N ALA A 389 -16.00 37.13 13.99
CA ALA A 389 -15.40 36.15 14.90
C ALA A 389 -14.81 34.95 14.15
N HIS A 390 -15.55 34.41 13.16
CA HIS A 390 -15.06 33.30 12.33
C HIS A 390 -13.82 33.70 11.50
N LEU A 391 -13.78 34.90 10.91
CA LEU A 391 -12.61 35.39 10.17
C LEU A 391 -11.40 35.58 11.07
N LYS A 392 -11.56 36.14 12.29
CA LYS A 392 -10.49 36.26 13.28
C LYS A 392 -9.89 34.88 13.58
N LYS A 393 -10.73 33.87 13.83
CA LYS A 393 -10.28 32.49 14.05
C LYS A 393 -9.60 31.89 12.81
N ALA A 394 -10.08 32.18 11.60
CA ALA A 394 -9.45 31.74 10.36
C ALA A 394 -8.05 32.35 10.15
N ILE A 395 -7.88 33.66 10.42
CA ILE A 395 -6.59 34.36 10.34
C ILE A 395 -5.60 33.73 11.32
N MET A 396 -5.96 33.62 12.60
CA MET A 396 -5.09 33.02 13.64
C MET A 396 -4.65 31.60 13.27
N LYS A 397 -5.56 30.79 12.72
CA LYS A 397 -5.26 29.41 12.31
C LYS A 397 -4.34 29.33 11.09
N HIS A 398 -4.46 30.25 10.14
CA HIS A 398 -3.51 30.34 9.03
C HIS A 398 -2.14 30.86 9.48
N GLU A 399 -2.07 31.82 10.39
CA GLU A 399 -0.81 32.29 10.98
C GLU A 399 -0.09 31.14 11.70
N GLU A 400 -0.84 30.31 12.45
CA GLU A 400 -0.28 29.12 13.09
C GLU A 400 0.21 28.09 12.07
N ALA A 401 -0.55 27.83 11.00
CA ALA A 401 -0.11 26.96 9.90
C ALA A 401 1.19 27.46 9.26
N MET A 402 1.32 28.77 9.01
CA MET A 402 2.54 29.40 8.48
C MET A 402 3.70 29.34 9.48
N ARG A 403 3.43 29.49 10.78
CA ARG A 403 4.43 29.35 11.84
C ARG A 403 4.99 27.93 11.90
N ILE A 404 4.11 26.92 11.93
CA ILE A 404 4.49 25.49 11.94
C ILE A 404 5.28 25.14 10.66
N HIS A 405 4.80 25.60 9.50
CA HIS A 405 5.51 25.48 8.22
C HIS A 405 6.93 26.06 8.32
N GLY A 406 7.06 27.28 8.87
CA GLY A 406 8.33 27.98 9.05
C GLY A 406 9.31 27.27 9.98
N LEU A 407 8.87 26.38 10.87
CA LEU A 407 9.75 25.62 11.76
C LEU A 407 10.46 24.45 11.05
N CYS A 408 9.88 23.87 10.00
CA CYS A 408 10.45 22.70 9.33
C CYS A 408 11.32 23.10 8.12
N LYS A 409 12.61 22.76 8.17
CA LYS A 409 13.58 23.08 7.10
C LYS A 409 13.18 22.52 5.74
N ILE A 410 12.56 21.34 5.71
CA ILE A 410 12.18 20.70 4.45
C ILE A 410 10.95 21.38 3.86
N LEU A 411 9.94 21.69 4.69
CA LEU A 411 8.73 22.37 4.21
C LEU A 411 9.05 23.79 3.69
N ARG A 412 9.98 24.50 4.31
CA ARG A 412 10.44 25.82 3.82
C ARG A 412 11.00 25.81 2.39
N LYS A 413 11.39 24.64 1.86
CA LYS A 413 11.85 24.49 0.47
C LYS A 413 10.69 24.27 -0.52
N MET A 414 9.46 24.11 -0.03
CA MET A 414 8.26 23.84 -0.83
C MET A 414 7.51 25.15 -1.10
N ASP A 415 7.90 25.85 -2.16
CA ASP A 415 7.35 27.17 -2.50
C ASP A 415 5.81 27.15 -2.64
N ILE A 416 5.27 26.10 -3.29
CA ILE A 416 3.82 25.93 -3.50
C ILE A 416 3.06 25.94 -2.17
N LEU A 417 3.55 25.26 -1.13
CA LEU A 417 2.87 25.21 0.15
C LEU A 417 2.82 26.59 0.82
N GLN A 418 3.94 27.32 0.79
CA GLN A 418 4.01 28.69 1.29
C GLN A 418 3.07 29.62 0.53
N GLU A 419 2.97 29.47 -0.79
CA GLU A 419 2.05 30.24 -1.65
C GLU A 419 0.58 29.97 -1.31
N VAL A 420 0.17 28.70 -1.18
CA VAL A 420 -1.21 28.35 -0.77
C VAL A 420 -1.57 28.99 0.57
N LEU A 421 -0.71 28.81 1.57
CA LEU A 421 -0.95 29.34 2.92
C LEU A 421 -1.04 30.88 2.91
N SER A 422 -0.11 31.54 2.20
CA SER A 422 -0.08 32.99 2.10
C SER A 422 -1.30 33.54 1.35
N PHE A 423 -1.73 32.87 0.29
CA PHE A 423 -2.92 33.25 -0.46
C PHE A 423 -4.20 33.11 0.37
N ALA A 424 -4.38 31.98 1.06
CA ALA A 424 -5.54 31.75 1.91
C ALA A 424 -5.60 32.70 3.12
N HIS A 425 -4.42 33.00 3.71
CA HIS A 425 -4.29 33.99 4.77
C HIS A 425 -4.67 35.41 4.28
N LYS A 426 -4.09 35.87 3.16
CA LYS A 426 -4.42 37.17 2.55
C LYS A 426 -5.90 37.29 2.24
N ARG A 427 -6.52 36.24 1.70
CA ARG A 427 -7.95 36.20 1.40
C ARG A 427 -8.81 36.39 2.66
N SER A 428 -8.40 35.81 3.79
CA SER A 428 -9.09 35.98 5.07
C SER A 428 -8.91 37.39 5.64
N LEU A 429 -7.68 37.94 5.55
CA LEU A 429 -7.38 39.32 5.98
C LEU A 429 -8.16 40.35 5.17
N SER A 430 -8.12 40.28 3.83
CA SER A 430 -8.86 41.19 2.97
C SER A 430 -10.35 41.15 3.31
N LYS A 431 -10.91 39.95 3.53
CA LYS A 431 -12.32 39.84 3.91
C LYS A 431 -12.62 40.42 5.28
N TYR A 432 -11.74 40.24 6.25
CA TYR A 432 -11.87 40.84 7.57
C TYR A 432 -11.88 42.37 7.48
N SER A 433 -10.93 42.95 6.74
CA SER A 433 -10.85 44.41 6.55
C SER A 433 -12.06 45.00 5.79
N GLU A 434 -12.71 44.23 4.92
CA GLU A 434 -13.94 44.68 4.25
C GLU A 434 -15.13 44.83 5.21
N ILE A 435 -15.19 44.02 6.27
CA ILE A 435 -16.35 43.96 7.19
C ILE A 435 -16.09 44.65 8.54
N ASP A 436 -14.83 44.99 8.83
CA ASP A 436 -14.39 45.68 10.03
C ASP A 436 -14.62 47.19 9.85
N HIS A 437 -15.47 47.78 10.68
CA HIS A 437 -15.80 49.20 10.61
C HIS A 437 -15.16 49.94 11.79
N GLU A 438 -14.63 51.15 11.55
CA GLU A 438 -13.96 51.96 12.58
C GLU A 438 -14.88 52.31 13.77
N GLU A 439 -16.20 52.22 13.57
CA GLU A 439 -17.23 52.47 14.58
C GLU A 439 -17.65 51.21 15.36
N ASP A 440 -17.03 50.05 15.12
CA ASP A 440 -17.28 48.81 15.87
C ASP A 440 -16.66 48.89 17.28
N PHE A 441 -17.37 49.49 18.24
CA PHE A 441 -16.93 49.60 19.64
C PHE A 441 -17.10 48.30 20.47
N PHE A 442 -17.52 47.19 19.84
CA PHE A 442 -17.74 45.91 20.52
C PHE A 442 -16.53 44.98 20.37
N GLU A 443 -16.21 44.23 21.42
CA GLU A 443 -15.17 43.20 21.36
C GLU A 443 -15.66 42.02 20.52
N THR A 444 -14.90 41.65 19.49
CA THR A 444 -15.20 40.47 18.66
C THR A 444 -15.04 39.21 19.52
N GLY A 445 -16.17 38.57 19.86
CA GLY A 445 -16.21 37.32 20.63
C GLY A 445 -15.55 36.13 19.91
N ASP A 446 -15.45 35.00 20.62
CA ASP A 446 -14.84 33.77 20.09
C ASP A 446 -15.80 33.00 19.18
N ALA A 447 -15.30 32.57 18.02
CA ALA A 447 -16.11 31.77 17.09
C ALA A 447 -16.24 30.31 17.57
N PRO A 448 -17.47 29.78 17.66
CA PRO A 448 -17.69 28.38 18.01
C PRO A 448 -17.05 27.44 16.98
N ASP A 449 -16.68 26.24 17.43
CA ASP A 449 -16.17 25.22 16.52
C ASP A 449 -17.25 24.70 15.59
N ILE A 450 -16.85 24.42 14.35
CA ILE A 450 -17.72 23.87 13.30
C ILE A 450 -17.76 22.36 13.44
N HIS A 451 -18.95 21.77 13.40
CA HIS A 451 -19.15 20.34 13.45
C HIS A 451 -18.68 19.67 12.14
N PRO A 452 -17.71 18.73 12.18
CA PRO A 452 -17.22 18.06 10.99
C PRO A 452 -18.31 17.21 10.34
N LYS A 453 -18.56 17.41 9.04
CA LYS A 453 -19.53 16.60 8.27
C LYS A 453 -19.01 16.39 6.86
N THR A 454 -19.18 15.18 6.33
CA THR A 454 -18.87 14.86 4.94
C THR A 454 -20.08 14.42 4.16
N HIS A 455 -20.14 14.81 2.89
CA HIS A 455 -21.14 14.36 1.92
C HIS A 455 -20.68 13.12 1.14
N GLN A 456 -19.37 12.82 1.10
CA GLN A 456 -18.82 11.63 0.45
C GLN A 456 -17.82 10.94 1.39
N LYS A 457 -18.29 9.94 2.14
CA LYS A 457 -17.43 9.15 3.02
C LYS A 457 -16.34 8.43 2.21
N PRO A 458 -15.06 8.53 2.61
CA PRO A 458 -13.99 7.75 1.98
C PRO A 458 -14.24 6.23 2.14
N GLU A 459 -14.28 5.50 1.04
CA GLU A 459 -14.35 4.03 1.02
C GLU A 459 -12.96 3.41 0.88
N ILE A 460 -12.69 2.35 1.65
CA ILE A 460 -11.45 1.58 1.52
C ILE A 460 -11.66 0.50 0.45
N LYS A 461 -10.88 0.54 -0.64
CA LYS A 461 -11.01 -0.39 -1.77
C LYS A 461 -9.95 -1.48 -1.69
N SER A 462 -10.33 -2.67 -1.25
CA SER A 462 -9.42 -3.82 -1.16
C SER A 462 -8.82 -4.19 -2.53
N PRO A 463 -7.57 -4.70 -2.56
CA PRO A 463 -6.93 -5.16 -3.79
C PRO A 463 -7.74 -6.24 -4.50
N ASN A 464 -7.88 -6.13 -5.82
CA ASN A 464 -8.50 -7.16 -6.64
C ASN A 464 -7.44 -8.05 -7.31
N PHE A 465 -7.09 -9.15 -6.67
CA PHE A 465 -6.09 -10.10 -7.17
C PHE A 465 -6.51 -10.82 -8.47
N SER A 466 -7.81 -10.83 -8.79
CA SER A 466 -8.33 -11.49 -10.00
C SER A 466 -8.21 -10.65 -11.27
N GLN A 467 -7.89 -9.35 -11.14
CA GLN A 467 -7.79 -8.43 -12.27
C GLN A 467 -6.66 -8.84 -13.24
N VAL A 468 -5.52 -9.25 -12.69
CA VAL A 468 -4.37 -9.72 -13.47
C VAL A 468 -4.29 -11.24 -13.38
N LYS A 469 -4.82 -11.92 -14.40
CA LYS A 469 -4.73 -13.39 -14.48
C LYS A 469 -3.32 -13.79 -14.91
N VAL A 470 -2.73 -14.72 -14.19
CA VAL A 470 -1.41 -15.27 -14.54
C VAL A 470 -1.50 -16.78 -14.71
N THR A 471 -0.73 -17.30 -15.66
CA THR A 471 -0.56 -18.74 -15.84
C THR A 471 0.63 -19.20 -15.03
N ASP A 472 0.50 -20.36 -14.40
CA ASP A 472 1.56 -20.98 -13.64
C ASP A 472 2.79 -21.28 -14.52
N LEU A 473 3.90 -20.59 -14.27
CA LEU A 473 5.14 -20.76 -15.05
C LEU A 473 5.64 -22.21 -14.99
N PHE A 474 5.39 -22.91 -13.89
CA PHE A 474 5.85 -24.28 -13.66
C PHE A 474 4.75 -25.30 -13.92
N HIS A 475 3.74 -24.97 -14.76
CA HIS A 475 2.63 -25.87 -15.07
C HIS A 475 3.09 -27.25 -15.60
N ARG A 476 4.25 -27.32 -16.27
CA ARG A 476 4.85 -28.57 -16.77
C ARG A 476 5.14 -29.60 -15.68
N LEU A 477 5.31 -29.19 -14.42
CA LEU A 477 5.46 -30.13 -13.30
C LEU A 477 4.18 -30.95 -13.06
N GLY A 478 3.02 -30.40 -13.43
CA GLY A 478 1.74 -31.06 -13.32
C GLY A 478 0.68 -30.22 -12.59
N PRO A 479 -0.56 -30.71 -12.53
CA PRO A 479 -1.68 -30.07 -11.84
C PRO A 479 -1.44 -29.88 -10.34
N LEU A 480 -1.69 -28.67 -9.83
CA LEU A 480 -1.42 -28.32 -8.42
C LEU A 480 -2.19 -29.13 -7.38
N SER A 481 -3.35 -29.69 -7.77
CA SER A 481 -4.14 -30.58 -6.91
C SER A 481 -3.33 -31.78 -6.44
N VAL A 482 -2.42 -32.27 -7.27
CA VAL A 482 -1.57 -33.43 -6.99
C VAL A 482 -0.11 -33.03 -6.85
N PHE A 483 0.43 -32.24 -7.79
CA PHE A 483 1.84 -31.86 -7.93
C PHE A 483 2.21 -30.58 -7.18
N SER A 484 1.91 -30.55 -5.88
CA SER A 484 2.27 -29.48 -4.94
C SER A 484 3.37 -29.93 -3.97
N ALA A 485 4.24 -29.01 -3.53
CA ALA A 485 5.15 -29.24 -2.41
C ALA A 485 4.43 -29.53 -1.08
N LYS A 486 3.14 -29.20 -0.98
CA LYS A 486 2.32 -29.48 0.21
C LYS A 486 1.91 -30.94 0.30
N ASN A 487 1.96 -31.65 -0.83
CA ASN A 487 1.66 -33.07 -0.92
C ASN A 487 2.94 -33.88 -0.79
N LYS A 488 2.85 -35.07 -0.19
CA LYS A 488 3.91 -36.08 -0.23
C LYS A 488 3.48 -37.18 -1.19
N TRP A 489 4.43 -37.77 -1.89
CA TRP A 489 4.16 -38.90 -2.77
C TRP A 489 5.05 -40.07 -2.39
N TYR A 490 4.55 -41.27 -2.65
CA TYR A 490 5.41 -42.43 -2.77
C TYR A 490 6.23 -42.34 -4.07
N PRO A 491 7.39 -43.02 -4.13
CA PRO A 491 8.18 -43.10 -5.37
C PRO A 491 7.32 -43.54 -6.54
N VAL A 492 7.59 -42.97 -7.72
CA VAL A 492 6.91 -43.35 -8.97
C VAL A 492 7.02 -44.87 -9.17
N ARG A 493 5.89 -45.51 -9.46
CA ARG A 493 5.84 -46.94 -9.76
C ARG A 493 5.48 -47.12 -11.23
N SER A 494 6.28 -47.90 -11.96
CA SER A 494 5.89 -48.38 -13.28
C SER A 494 5.23 -49.74 -13.15
N VAL A 495 4.05 -49.88 -13.76
CA VAL A 495 3.21 -51.07 -13.70
C VAL A 495 2.93 -51.51 -15.13
N HIS A 496 3.30 -52.75 -15.45
CA HIS A 496 3.01 -53.35 -16.74
C HIS A 496 1.73 -54.20 -16.65
N LEU A 497 0.75 -53.91 -17.50
CA LEU A 497 -0.58 -54.52 -17.48
C LEU A 497 -0.86 -55.28 -18.76
N MET A 498 -1.24 -56.55 -18.61
CA MET A 498 -1.77 -57.36 -19.69
C MET A 498 -3.30 -57.28 -19.71
N ARG A 499 -3.88 -57.19 -20.90
CA ARG A 499 -5.34 -57.10 -21.05
C ARG A 499 -5.95 -58.50 -20.90
N GLY A 500 -6.75 -58.70 -19.85
CA GLY A 500 -7.53 -59.93 -19.65
C GLY A 500 -8.88 -59.92 -20.38
N GLU A 501 -9.65 -60.99 -20.22
CA GLU A 501 -10.98 -61.15 -20.86
C GLU A 501 -11.96 -60.01 -20.51
N ASN A 502 -11.89 -59.50 -19.28
CA ASN A 502 -12.72 -58.40 -18.79
C ASN A 502 -11.99 -57.03 -18.78
N GLY A 503 -10.92 -56.89 -19.56
CA GLY A 503 -10.07 -55.70 -19.59
C GLY A 503 -8.96 -55.76 -18.53
N PHE A 504 -8.55 -54.59 -18.02
CA PHE A 504 -7.42 -54.48 -17.09
C PHE A 504 -7.79 -54.64 -15.60
N GLY A 505 -9.09 -54.65 -15.26
CA GLY A 505 -9.55 -54.88 -13.88
C GLY A 505 -9.41 -53.68 -12.93
N PHE A 506 -9.56 -52.44 -13.43
CA PHE A 506 -9.62 -51.23 -12.62
C PHE A 506 -10.62 -50.21 -13.20
N THR A 507 -10.94 -49.17 -12.42
CA THR A 507 -11.80 -48.05 -12.84
C THR A 507 -11.07 -46.71 -12.68
N LEU A 508 -11.44 -45.73 -13.50
CA LEU A 508 -10.82 -44.41 -13.55
C LEU A 508 -11.81 -43.31 -13.11
N ARG A 509 -11.31 -42.25 -12.47
CA ARG A 509 -12.08 -41.06 -12.08
C ARG A 509 -11.23 -39.80 -12.22
N GLY A 510 -11.91 -38.67 -12.45
CA GLY A 510 -11.27 -37.34 -12.47
C GLY A 510 -10.46 -37.09 -13.74
N ASP A 511 -9.95 -35.86 -13.83
CA ASP A 511 -9.14 -35.34 -14.92
C ASP A 511 -7.90 -34.64 -14.35
N SER A 512 -6.77 -34.71 -15.08
CA SER A 512 -5.56 -33.91 -14.82
C SER A 512 -5.11 -33.88 -13.33
N PRO A 513 -4.49 -34.96 -12.82
CA PRO A 513 -4.29 -36.27 -13.45
C PRO A 513 -5.45 -37.23 -13.16
N VAL A 514 -5.61 -38.24 -14.01
CA VAL A 514 -6.65 -39.27 -13.86
C VAL A 514 -6.29 -40.22 -12.71
N LEU A 515 -7.26 -40.47 -11.83
CA LEU A 515 -7.13 -41.31 -10.63
C LEU A 515 -7.65 -42.73 -10.88
N ILE A 516 -6.95 -43.74 -10.34
CA ILE A 516 -7.44 -45.11 -10.18
C ILE A 516 -8.46 -45.13 -9.02
N ALA A 517 -9.73 -45.22 -9.39
CA ALA A 517 -10.85 -45.14 -8.45
C ALA A 517 -11.21 -46.47 -7.77
N GLY A 518 -10.70 -47.58 -8.30
CA GLY A 518 -10.92 -48.90 -7.74
C GLY A 518 -10.18 -49.96 -8.55
N VAL A 519 -9.70 -50.98 -7.87
CA VAL A 519 -8.97 -52.12 -8.46
C VAL A 519 -9.67 -53.41 -8.04
N ILE A 520 -9.94 -54.29 -9.01
CA ILE A 520 -10.63 -55.57 -8.75
C ILE A 520 -9.66 -56.51 -8.02
N PRO A 521 -10.02 -57.02 -6.82
CA PRO A 521 -9.18 -57.98 -6.09
C PRO A 521 -8.87 -59.22 -6.93
N GLY A 522 -7.60 -59.59 -7.02
CA GLY A 522 -7.13 -60.74 -7.82
C GLY A 522 -7.23 -60.55 -9.34
N GLY A 523 -7.55 -59.34 -9.82
CA GLY A 523 -7.53 -59.02 -11.26
C GLY A 523 -6.14 -58.59 -11.75
N CYS A 524 -5.97 -58.47 -13.07
CA CYS A 524 -4.70 -58.13 -13.72
C CYS A 524 -4.02 -56.88 -13.12
N ALA A 525 -4.79 -55.82 -12.85
CA ALA A 525 -4.26 -54.61 -12.23
C ALA A 525 -3.82 -54.79 -10.77
N ALA A 526 -4.53 -55.61 -9.98
CA ALA A 526 -4.12 -55.91 -8.61
C ALA A 526 -2.82 -56.73 -8.60
N GLU A 527 -2.72 -57.74 -9.46
CA GLU A 527 -1.53 -58.59 -9.58
C GLU A 527 -0.30 -57.81 -10.06
N ALA A 528 -0.49 -56.84 -10.96
CA ALA A 528 0.57 -55.95 -11.40
C ALA A 528 0.94 -54.87 -10.35
N GLY A 529 0.18 -54.78 -9.25
CA GLY A 529 0.48 -53.89 -8.13
C GLY A 529 -0.14 -52.49 -8.22
N LEU A 530 -1.09 -52.25 -9.12
CA LEU A 530 -1.88 -51.02 -9.15
C LEU A 530 -2.80 -50.95 -7.93
N LYS A 531 -3.01 -49.76 -7.37
CA LYS A 531 -3.81 -49.54 -6.16
C LYS A 531 -4.87 -48.47 -6.38
N GLU A 532 -5.97 -48.59 -5.66
CA GLU A 532 -6.92 -47.49 -5.52
C GLU A 532 -6.19 -46.29 -4.87
N GLY A 533 -6.42 -45.09 -5.40
CA GLY A 533 -5.71 -43.89 -4.96
C GLY A 533 -4.52 -43.50 -5.85
N ASP A 534 -4.09 -44.37 -6.77
CA ASP A 534 -2.99 -44.09 -7.70
C ASP A 534 -3.40 -43.05 -8.75
N TYR A 535 -2.55 -42.06 -9.02
CA TYR A 535 -2.70 -41.13 -10.13
C TYR A 535 -1.83 -41.55 -11.30
N ILE A 536 -2.42 -41.62 -12.49
CA ILE A 536 -1.71 -41.93 -13.73
C ILE A 536 -0.90 -40.70 -14.16
N ILE A 537 0.42 -40.88 -14.27
CA ILE A 537 1.34 -39.82 -14.72
C ILE A 537 1.83 -40.06 -16.16
N SER A 538 1.90 -41.31 -16.62
CA SER A 538 2.22 -41.63 -18.01
C SER A 538 1.61 -42.96 -18.45
N VAL A 539 1.37 -43.10 -19.76
CA VAL A 539 0.93 -44.35 -20.40
C VAL A 539 1.84 -44.60 -21.60
N ASN A 540 2.54 -45.74 -21.63
CA ASN A 540 3.55 -46.10 -22.62
C ASN A 540 4.57 -44.97 -22.88
N GLY A 541 5.06 -44.38 -21.79
CA GLY A 541 6.01 -43.26 -21.85
C GLY A 541 5.42 -41.90 -22.25
N LYS A 542 4.15 -41.82 -22.68
CA LYS A 542 3.48 -40.54 -22.95
C LYS A 542 3.00 -39.89 -21.64
N ASP A 543 3.49 -38.69 -21.35
CA ASP A 543 3.03 -37.89 -20.21
C ASP A 543 1.50 -37.67 -20.27
N CYS A 544 0.82 -38.04 -19.19
CA CYS A 544 -0.63 -37.96 -19.02
C CYS A 544 -1.03 -37.08 -17.83
N LYS A 545 -0.09 -36.36 -17.19
CA LYS A 545 -0.36 -35.52 -16.00
C LYS A 545 -1.50 -34.53 -16.21
N TRP A 546 -1.60 -33.98 -17.42
CA TRP A 546 -2.65 -33.03 -17.81
C TRP A 546 -3.77 -33.63 -18.67
N SER A 547 -3.68 -34.91 -19.05
CA SER A 547 -4.67 -35.52 -19.92
C SER A 547 -6.02 -35.67 -19.24
N LYS A 548 -7.07 -35.52 -20.04
CA LYS A 548 -8.46 -35.79 -19.60
C LYS A 548 -8.72 -37.29 -19.58
N HIS A 549 -9.73 -37.69 -18.82
CA HIS A 549 -10.19 -39.07 -18.68
C HIS A 549 -10.33 -39.77 -20.03
N ALA A 550 -11.00 -39.14 -21.00
CA ALA A 550 -11.24 -39.72 -22.32
C ALA A 550 -9.93 -40.01 -23.09
N GLU A 551 -8.92 -39.13 -22.97
CA GLU A 551 -7.63 -39.29 -23.63
C GLU A 551 -6.84 -40.46 -23.03
N VAL A 552 -6.81 -40.55 -21.69
CA VAL A 552 -6.16 -41.67 -20.98
C VAL A 552 -6.85 -42.98 -21.34
N VAL A 553 -8.18 -43.03 -21.36
CA VAL A 553 -8.93 -44.22 -21.81
C VAL A 553 -8.59 -44.59 -23.26
N GLN A 554 -8.43 -43.61 -24.15
CA GLN A 554 -8.04 -43.86 -25.53
C GLN A 554 -6.64 -44.47 -25.61
N LEU A 555 -5.67 -43.93 -24.86
CA LEU A 555 -4.30 -44.46 -24.81
C LEU A 555 -4.26 -45.90 -24.27
N LEU A 556 -5.04 -46.18 -23.22
CA LEU A 556 -5.17 -47.53 -22.67
C LEU A 556 -5.83 -48.50 -23.66
N LYS A 557 -6.76 -48.03 -24.50
CA LYS A 557 -7.42 -48.86 -25.52
C LYS A 557 -6.57 -49.12 -26.74
N SER A 558 -5.66 -48.21 -27.08
CA SER A 558 -4.78 -48.32 -28.26
C SER A 558 -3.59 -49.27 -28.05
N THR A 559 -3.59 -50.09 -27.00
CA THR A 559 -2.51 -51.04 -26.75
C THR A 559 -2.67 -52.34 -27.52
N GLY A 560 -1.54 -52.81 -28.05
CA GLY A 560 -1.42 -54.08 -28.79
C GLY A 560 -1.23 -55.28 -27.87
N GLU A 561 -0.76 -56.39 -28.43
CA GLU A 561 -0.54 -57.66 -27.70
C GLU A 561 0.54 -57.55 -26.61
N GLU A 562 1.43 -56.55 -26.69
CA GLU A 562 2.51 -56.32 -25.73
C GLU A 562 2.04 -55.70 -24.39
N GLY A 563 0.75 -55.44 -24.21
CA GLY A 563 0.21 -54.85 -22.98
C GLY A 563 0.41 -53.33 -22.90
N VAL A 564 0.20 -52.78 -21.70
CA VAL A 564 0.35 -51.33 -21.42
C VAL A 564 1.25 -51.10 -20.22
N GLU A 565 2.22 -50.20 -20.38
CA GLU A 565 3.02 -49.70 -19.26
C GLU A 565 2.38 -48.41 -18.72
N ILE A 566 2.09 -48.36 -17.42
CA ILE A 566 1.54 -47.19 -16.74
C ILE A 566 2.50 -46.79 -15.64
N SER A 567 2.94 -45.53 -15.65
CA SER A 567 3.58 -44.94 -14.46
C SER A 567 2.55 -44.24 -13.59
N VAL A 568 2.61 -44.49 -12.29
CA VAL A 568 1.68 -43.93 -11.30
C VAL A 568 2.41 -43.34 -10.09
N ILE A 569 1.74 -42.40 -9.42
CA ILE A 569 2.10 -41.90 -8.09
C ILE A 569 0.94 -42.06 -7.12
N THR A 570 1.25 -42.22 -5.84
CA THR A 570 0.25 -42.32 -4.77
C THR A 570 0.50 -41.20 -3.76
N LEU A 571 -0.55 -40.49 -3.35
CA LEU A 571 -0.51 -39.44 -2.31
C LEU A 571 -0.37 -40.03 -0.89
#